data_AF-A0A3B0VYP5-F1
#
_entry.id   AF-A0A3B0VYP5-F1
#
_cell.length_a   1.000
_cell.length_b   1.000
_cell.length_c   1.000
_cell.angle_alpha   90.00
_cell.angle_beta   90.00
_cell.angle_gamma   90.00
#
_symmetry.space_group_name_H-M   'P 1'
#
loop_
_entity.id
_entity.type
_entity.pdbx_description
1 polymer ?
#
loop_
_entity_poly.entity_id
_entity_poly.type
_entity_poly.pdbx_seq_one_letter_code
_entity_poly.pdbx_strand_id
1 'polypeptide(L)' 'VVVNTEIITLTYIDIIALMQDIKASGNHNVNEDRNKGLMARSQLQQLTQAYEEFREDGRVPASYEVVYLRAKKPTI' A
#
# COMPACT_ATOMS: atom_id res chain seq x y z
N VAL A 1 2.99 1.76 27.60
CA VAL A 1 2.40 1.83 26.24
C VAL A 1 1.72 0.51 25.97
N VAL A 2 0.56 0.50 25.33
CA VAL A 2 -0.10 -0.72 24.86
C VAL A 2 0.00 -0.75 23.34
N VAL A 3 0.32 -1.91 22.78
CA VAL A 3 0.49 -2.14 21.34
C VAL A 3 -0.49 -3.22 20.91
N ASN A 4 -1.22 -2.99 19.82
CA ASN A 4 -2.05 -4.00 19.15
C ASN A 4 -1.75 -3.97 17.66
N THR A 5 -1.82 -5.12 17.00
CA THR A 5 -1.58 -5.23 15.56
C THR A 5 -2.67 -6.06 14.91
N GLU A 6 -3.09 -5.66 13.72
CA GLU A 6 -3.96 -6.46 12.86
C GLU A 6 -3.53 -6.41 11.40
N ILE A 7 -3.86 -7.46 10.65
CA ILE A 7 -3.69 -7.49 9.19
C ILE A 7 -5.06 -7.24 8.57
N ILE A 8 -5.15 -6.19 7.74
CA ILE A 8 -6.33 -5.89 6.94
C ILE A 8 -5.98 -6.03 5.46
N THR A 9 -6.91 -6.57 4.66
CA THR A 9 -6.76 -6.63 3.21
C THR A 9 -7.84 -5.76 2.56
N LEU A 10 -7.40 -4.75 1.82
CA LEU A 10 -8.26 -3.88 1.02
C LEU A 10 -8.23 -4.35 -0.43
N THR A 11 -9.33 -4.16 -1.16
CA THR A 11 -9.44 -4.60 -2.56
C THR A 11 -9.80 -3.44 -3.50
N TYR A 12 -9.00 -3.28 -4.55
CA TYR A 12 -9.08 -2.16 -5.49
C TYR A 12 -9.56 -2.63 -6.85
N ILE A 13 -10.22 -1.74 -7.60
CA ILE A 13 -10.70 -2.06 -8.95
C ILE A 13 -9.54 -2.35 -9.91
N ASP A 14 -8.41 -1.66 -9.74
CA ASP A 14 -7.19 -1.82 -10.51
C ASP A 14 -5.97 -1.29 -9.73
N ILE A 15 -4.79 -1.46 -10.33
CA ILE A 15 -3.53 -1.00 -9.75
C ILE A 15 -3.44 0.54 -9.64
N ILE A 16 -4.18 1.27 -10.47
CA ILE A 16 -4.17 2.74 -10.46
C ILE A 16 -4.86 3.25 -9.21
N ALA A 17 -6.04 2.69 -8.89
CA ALA A 17 -6.79 3.01 -7.68
C ALA A 17 -5.97 2.69 -6.43
N LEU A 18 -5.28 1.55 -6.39
CA LEU A 18 -4.36 1.20 -5.31
C LEU A 18 -3.23 2.22 -5.14
N MET A 19 -2.54 2.59 -6.23
CA MET A 19 -1.45 3.56 -6.16
C MET A 19 -1.93 4.97 -5.76
N GLN A 20 -3.12 5.36 -6.20
CA GLN A 20 -3.74 6.62 -5.80
C GLN A 20 -4.03 6.66 -4.30
N ASP A 21 -4.55 5.58 -3.75
CA ASP A 21 -4.83 5.47 -2.31
C ASP A 21 -3.55 5.51 -1.47
N ILE A 22 -2.52 4.74 -1.86
CA ILE A 22 -1.19 4.79 -1.24
C ILE A 22 -0.64 6.23 -1.26
N LYS A 23 -0.77 6.93 -2.39
CA LYS A 23 -0.31 8.31 -2.49
C LYS A 23 -1.11 9.26 -1.61
N ALA A 24 -2.44 9.06 -1.51
CA ALA A 24 -3.32 9.87 -0.68
C ALA A 24 -3.05 9.66 0.82
N SER A 25 -2.65 8.45 1.24
CA SER A 25 -2.25 8.15 2.61
C SER A 25 -0.91 8.78 3.00
N GLY A 26 -0.21 9.42 2.07
CA GLY A 26 1.14 9.96 2.26
C GLY A 26 2.23 8.89 2.15
N ASN A 27 1.87 7.66 1.81
CA ASN A 27 2.84 6.60 1.58
C ASN A 27 3.46 6.83 0.19
N HIS A 28 4.76 6.58 0.07
CA HIS A 28 5.45 6.58 -1.21
C HIS A 28 6.34 5.35 -1.31
N ASN A 29 6.73 5.01 -2.54
CA ASN A 29 7.71 3.96 -2.75
C ASN A 29 9.05 4.38 -2.12
N VAL A 30 9.47 3.68 -1.07
CA VAL A 30 10.70 3.95 -0.31
C VAL A 30 11.91 3.16 -0.83
N ASN A 31 11.73 2.28 -1.84
CA ASN A 31 12.84 1.51 -2.40
C ASN A 31 13.94 2.45 -2.90
N GLU A 32 15.18 2.15 -2.51
CA GLU A 32 16.35 2.96 -2.86
C GLU A 32 16.63 2.92 -4.37
N ASP A 33 16.45 1.74 -4.97
CA ASP A 33 16.58 1.50 -6.41
C ASP A 33 15.39 2.00 -7.24
N ARG A 34 14.43 2.72 -6.62
CA ARG A 34 13.29 3.23 -7.38
C ARG A 34 13.78 4.17 -8.48
N ASN A 35 13.12 4.08 -9.63
CA ASN A 35 13.32 5.06 -10.67
C ASN A 35 12.88 6.45 -10.15
N LYS A 36 13.79 7.44 -10.23
CA LYS A 36 13.53 8.83 -9.81
C LYS A 36 12.81 9.66 -10.87
N GLY A 37 12.72 9.15 -12.11
CA GLY A 37 12.03 9.80 -13.22
C GLY A 37 10.53 9.56 -13.22
N LEU A 38 9.85 10.15 -14.20
CA LEU A 38 8.44 9.86 -14.47
C LEU A 38 8.29 8.39 -14.87
N MET A 39 7.23 7.76 -14.37
CA MET A 39 6.87 6.41 -14.78
C MET A 39 6.42 6.43 -16.25
N ALA A 40 7.09 5.66 -17.09
CA ALA A 40 6.70 5.52 -18.49
C ALA A 40 5.44 4.68 -18.63
N ARG A 41 4.65 4.91 -19.69
CA ARG A 41 3.44 4.11 -19.99
C ARG A 41 3.72 2.61 -20.06
N SER A 42 4.84 2.21 -20.64
CA SER A 42 5.24 0.79 -20.73
C SER A 42 5.56 0.19 -19.37
N GLN A 43 6.12 0.96 -18.44
CA GLN A 43 6.34 0.52 -17.06
C GLN A 43 5.02 0.35 -16.33
N LEU A 44 4.07 1.25 -16.56
CA LEU A 44 2.73 1.14 -15.99
C LEU A 44 2.01 -0.12 -16.47
N GLN A 45 2.08 -0.42 -17.76
CA GLN A 45 1.51 -1.65 -18.32
C GLN A 45 2.14 -2.91 -17.75
N GLN A 46 3.47 -2.93 -17.61
CA GLN A 46 4.17 -4.05 -16.98
C GLN A 46 3.74 -4.23 -15.51
N LEU A 47 3.61 -3.12 -14.77
CA LEU A 47 3.10 -3.16 -13.40
C LEU A 47 1.68 -3.71 -13.34
N THR A 48 0.77 -3.22 -14.20
CA THR A 48 -0.60 -3.73 -14.27
C THR A 48 -0.61 -5.23 -14.55
N GLN A 49 0.12 -5.68 -15.57
CA GLN A 49 0.17 -7.09 -15.97
C GLN A 49 0.73 -7.99 -14.86
N ALA A 50 1.78 -7.54 -14.17
CA ALA A 50 2.34 -8.27 -13.03
C ALA A 50 1.32 -8.41 -11.89
N TYR A 51 0.45 -7.42 -11.69
CA TYR A 51 -0.55 -7.47 -10.63
C TYR A 51 -1.79 -8.30 -10.97
N GLU A 52 -1.99 -8.68 -12.24
CA GLU A 52 -3.14 -9.52 -12.64
C GLU A 52 -3.09 -10.92 -12.02
N GLU A 53 -1.91 -11.44 -11.70
CA GLU A 53 -1.79 -12.77 -11.06
C GLU A 53 -2.35 -12.80 -9.63
N PHE A 54 -2.42 -11.64 -8.97
CA PHE A 54 -2.95 -11.50 -7.62
C PHE A 54 -4.43 -11.15 -7.60
N ARG A 55 -5.09 -11.02 -8.77
CA ARG A 55 -6.48 -10.58 -8.82
C ARG A 55 -7.40 -11.65 -8.25
N GLU A 56 -8.21 -11.26 -7.28
CA GLU A 56 -9.23 -12.10 -6.65
C GLU A 56 -10.60 -11.44 -6.82
N ASP A 57 -11.60 -12.20 -7.28
CA ASP A 57 -12.96 -11.72 -7.55
C ASP A 57 -13.00 -10.43 -8.40
N GLY A 58 -12.09 -10.34 -9.37
CA GLY A 58 -11.99 -9.19 -10.27
C GLY A 58 -11.35 -7.95 -9.65
N ARG A 59 -10.74 -8.04 -8.46
CA ARG A 59 -10.12 -6.91 -7.73
C ARG A 59 -8.66 -7.21 -7.37
N VAL A 60 -7.87 -6.15 -7.23
CA VAL A 60 -6.47 -6.24 -6.80
C VAL A 60 -6.42 -6.13 -5.26
N PRO A 61 -5.98 -7.17 -4.53
CA PRO A 61 -5.85 -7.13 -3.09
C PRO A 61 -4.57 -6.43 -2.65
N ALA A 62 -4.61 -5.76 -1.50
CA ALA A 62 -3.44 -5.26 -0.79
C ALA A 62 -3.60 -5.41 0.70
N SER A 63 -2.60 -6.02 1.32
CA SER A 63 -2.57 -6.31 2.75
C SER A 63 -1.74 -5.26 3.49
N TYR A 64 -2.29 -4.77 4.59
CA TYR A 64 -1.70 -3.76 5.45
C TYR A 64 -1.59 -4.30 6.87
N GLU A 65 -0.41 -4.14 7.47
CA GLU A 65 -0.22 -4.34 8.90
C GLU A 65 -0.50 -3.02 9.62
N VAL A 66 -1.58 -2.99 10.39
CA VAL A 66 -1.99 -1.80 11.15
C VAL A 66 -1.56 -1.97 12.60
N VAL A 67 -0.66 -1.10 13.04
CA VAL A 67 -0.14 -1.10 14.42
C VAL A 67 -0.76 0.06 15.20
N TYR A 68 -1.53 -0.27 16.24
CA TYR A 68 -2.16 0.67 17.15
C TYR A 68 -1.29 0.88 18.39
N LEU A 69 -0.93 2.13 18.65
CA LEU A 69 -0.13 2.53 19.82
C LEU A 69 -0.95 3.39 20.77
N ARG A 70 -1.08 2.95 22.03
CA ARG A 70 -1.68 3.75 23.11
C ARG A 70 -0.64 4.08 24.17
N ALA A 71 -0.28 5.35 24.27
CA ALA A 71 0.57 5.87 25.33
C ALA A 71 -0.26 6.52 26.45
N LYS A 72 0.27 6.51 27.68
CA LYS A 72 -0.26 7.27 28.81
C LYS A 72 0.86 8.16 29.34
N LYS A 73 0.52 9.41 29.68
CA LYS A 73 1.44 10.30 30.40
C LYS A 73 1.75 9.66 31.77
N PRO A 74 3.03 9.56 32.18
CA PRO A 74 3.37 9.12 33.52
C PRO A 74 2.89 10.18 34.54
N THR A 75 2.18 9.74 35.57
CA THR A 75 1.83 10.57 36.73
C THR A 75 3.00 10.49 37.70
N ILE A 76 3.53 11.64 38.11
CA ILE A 76 4.56 11.77 39.16
C ILE A 76 3.88 11.60 40.51
#